data_AF-A0A7J4NYZ4-F1
#
_entry.id   AF-A0A7J4NYZ4-F1
#
_cell.length_a   1.000
_cell.length_b   1.000
_cell.length_c   1.000
_cell.angle_alpha   90.00
_cell.angle_beta   90.00
_cell.angle_gamma   90.00
#
_symmetry.space_group_name_H-M   'P 1'
#
loop_
_entity.id
_entity.type
_entity.pdbx_description
1 polymer ?
#
loop_
_entity_poly.entity_id
_entity_poly.type
_entity_poly.pdbx_seq_one_letter_code
_entity_poly.pdbx_strand_id
1 'polypeptide(L)'
;MRPLNPEEVASRLNENERKLLVALRGGGASSTAVLSQSMGLGRDAVEKASAWAETKGVVSFREEVSRFFKLTTEGQKYADEGLPEKQLIEAAAG
;
A
#
# COMPACT_ATOMS: atom_id res chain seq x y z
N MET A 1 -9.95 -17.44 -22.32
CA MET A 1 -9.17 -16.23 -22.66
C MET A 1 -8.12 -16.64 -23.68
N ARG A 2 -8.02 -15.96 -24.83
CA ARG A 2 -6.93 -16.24 -25.79
C ARG A 2 -5.60 -15.83 -25.13
N PRO A 3 -4.53 -16.64 -25.20
CA PRO A 3 -3.23 -16.21 -24.72
C PRO A 3 -2.78 -14.98 -25.52
N LEU A 4 -2.28 -13.97 -24.81
CA LEU A 4 -1.74 -12.76 -25.41
C LEU A 4 -0.50 -13.12 -26.24
N ASN A 5 -0.35 -12.53 -27.43
CA ASN A 5 0.89 -12.60 -28.20
C ASN A 5 1.96 -11.73 -27.48
N PRO A 6 3.06 -12.31 -26.95
CA PRO A 6 4.04 -11.56 -26.18
C PRO A 6 4.71 -10.42 -26.97
N GLU A 7 4.94 -10.61 -28.28
CA GLU A 7 5.59 -9.60 -29.12
C GLU A 7 4.67 -8.38 -29.34
N GLU A 8 3.39 -8.64 -29.63
CA GLU A 8 2.39 -7.60 -29.79
C GLU A 8 2.23 -6.79 -28.51
N VAL A 9 2.12 -7.47 -27.37
CA VAL A 9 1.99 -6.80 -26.07
C VAL A 9 3.25 -5.99 -25.75
N ALA A 10 4.44 -6.55 -25.95
CA ALA A 10 5.70 -5.86 -25.73
C ALA A 10 5.80 -4.59 -26.58
N SER A 11 5.36 -4.63 -27.85
CA SER A 11 5.37 -3.44 -28.73
C SER A 11 4.53 -2.27 -28.20
N ARG A 12 3.48 -2.57 -27.41
CA ARG A 12 2.51 -1.59 -26.88
C ARG A 12 2.88 -1.04 -25.50
N LEU A 13 3.89 -1.59 -24.82
CA LEU A 13 4.34 -1.08 -23.52
C LEU A 13 5.16 0.19 -23.70
N ASN A 14 5.03 1.15 -22.80
CA ASN A 14 5.93 2.30 -22.69
C ASN A 14 7.14 1.97 -21.81
N GLU A 15 8.07 2.93 -21.67
CA GLU A 15 9.29 2.75 -20.89
C GLU A 15 9.02 2.39 -19.41
N ASN A 16 8.07 3.06 -18.75
CA ASN A 16 7.79 2.84 -17.34
C ASN A 16 7.11 1.48 -17.10
N GLU A 17 6.25 1.04 -18.01
CA GLU A 17 5.65 -0.30 -17.96
C GLU A 17 6.71 -1.40 -18.15
N ARG A 18 7.69 -1.19 -19.04
CA ARG A 18 8.83 -2.11 -19.16
C ARG A 18 9.67 -2.14 -17.89
N LYS A 19 10.00 -0.98 -17.32
CA LYS A 19 10.74 -0.88 -16.06
C LYS A 19 9.98 -1.58 -14.92
N LEU A 20 8.66 -1.45 -14.89
CA LEU A 20 7.79 -2.11 -13.91
C LEU A 20 7.89 -3.64 -14.02
N LEU A 21 7.79 -4.19 -15.24
CA LEU A 21 7.95 -5.64 -15.46
C LEU A 21 9.34 -6.14 -15.08
N VAL A 22 10.38 -5.34 -15.35
CA VAL A 22 11.76 -5.68 -14.94
C VAL A 22 11.89 -5.65 -13.41
N ALA A 23 11.29 -4.67 -12.74
CA ALA A 23 11.31 -4.55 -11.28
C ALA A 23 10.55 -5.71 -10.59
N LEU A 24 9.55 -6.29 -11.27
CA LEU A 24 8.79 -7.46 -10.81
C LEU A 24 9.38 -8.80 -11.28
N ARG A 25 10.55 -8.78 -11.95
CA ARG A 25 11.22 -10.00 -12.42
C ARG A 25 11.46 -10.94 -11.23
N GLY A 26 11.06 -12.21 -11.39
CA GLY A 26 11.10 -13.21 -10.31
C GLY A 26 9.71 -13.62 -9.79
N GLY A 27 8.63 -13.00 -10.29
CA GLY A 27 7.25 -13.46 -10.09
C GLY A 27 6.62 -13.04 -8.76
N GLY A 28 7.25 -12.11 -8.05
CA GLY A 28 6.74 -11.59 -6.77
C GLY A 28 5.78 -10.40 -6.95
N ALA A 29 4.92 -10.20 -5.96
CA ALA A 29 4.20 -8.95 -5.76
C ALA A 29 5.09 -7.93 -5.04
N SER A 30 4.92 -6.64 -5.33
CA SER A 30 5.65 -5.56 -4.66
C SER A 30 4.74 -4.35 -4.47
N SER A 31 5.00 -3.57 -3.42
CA SER A 31 4.22 -2.37 -3.14
C SER A 31 4.65 -1.21 -4.04
N THR A 32 3.74 -0.26 -4.28
CA THR A 32 4.04 0.95 -5.06
C THR A 32 5.20 1.76 -4.45
N ALA A 33 5.37 1.72 -3.13
CA ALA A 33 6.48 2.35 -2.43
C ALA A 33 7.85 1.70 -2.77
N VAL A 34 7.93 0.37 -2.75
CA VAL A 34 9.15 -0.37 -3.11
C VAL A 34 9.46 -0.19 -4.60
N LEU A 35 8.44 -0.26 -5.44
CA LEU A 35 8.56 -0.05 -6.89
C LEU A 35 9.06 1.36 -7.20
N SER A 36 8.51 2.40 -6.56
CA SER A 36 8.96 3.79 -6.66
C SER A 36 10.46 3.93 -6.42
N GLN A 37 10.95 3.33 -5.32
CA GLN A 37 12.37 3.35 -4.99
C GLN A 37 13.23 2.59 -6.01
N SER A 38 12.84 1.37 -6.37
CA SER A 38 13.62 0.51 -7.29
C SER A 38 13.65 1.04 -8.73
N MET A 39 12.59 1.71 -9.18
CA MET A 39 12.46 2.26 -10.53
C MET A 39 13.00 3.68 -10.65
N GLY A 40 13.28 4.36 -9.52
CA GLY A 40 13.68 5.76 -9.49
C GLY A 40 12.59 6.70 -10.01
N LEU A 41 11.32 6.34 -9.83
CA LEU A 41 10.16 7.10 -10.30
C LEU A 41 9.35 7.62 -9.12
N GLY A 42 8.65 8.74 -9.30
CA GLY A 42 7.65 9.18 -8.33
C GLY A 42 6.48 8.20 -8.23
N ARG A 43 5.81 8.17 -7.07
CA ARG A 43 4.69 7.27 -6.78
C ARG A 43 3.59 7.34 -7.84
N ASP A 44 3.17 8.54 -8.24
CA ASP A 44 2.16 8.75 -9.28
C ASP A 44 2.55 8.12 -10.63
N ALA A 45 3.83 8.13 -10.98
CA ALA A 45 4.33 7.54 -12.21
C ALA A 45 4.30 6.01 -12.15
N VAL A 46 4.59 5.42 -10.98
CA VAL A 46 4.47 3.98 -10.74
C VAL A 46 3.01 3.53 -10.77
N GLU A 47 2.11 4.27 -10.12
CA GLU A 47 0.67 3.97 -10.11
C GLU A 47 0.09 4.05 -11.53
N LYS A 48 0.42 5.10 -12.31
CA LYS A 48 0.02 5.20 -13.72
C LYS A 48 0.59 4.06 -14.56
N ALA A 49 1.87 3.72 -14.40
CA ALA A 49 2.47 2.61 -15.13
C ALA A 49 1.80 1.28 -14.79
N SER A 50 1.45 1.07 -13.52
CA SER A 50 0.76 -0.14 -13.03
C SER A 50 -0.64 -0.25 -13.63
N ALA A 51 -1.40 0.85 -13.66
CA ALA A 51 -2.74 0.89 -14.27
C ALA A 51 -2.72 0.60 -15.78
N TRP A 52 -1.74 1.15 -16.51
CA TRP A 52 -1.59 0.86 -17.95
C TRP A 52 -1.16 -0.58 -18.22
N ALA A 53 -0.21 -1.10 -17.44
CA ALA A 53 0.24 -2.47 -17.53
C ALA A 53 -0.89 -3.46 -17.20
N GLU A 54 -1.74 -3.15 -16.22
CA GLU A 54 -2.93 -3.93 -15.88
C GLU A 54 -3.97 -3.90 -17.01
N THR A 55 -4.23 -2.72 -17.57
CA THR A 55 -5.11 -2.56 -18.76
C THR A 55 -4.62 -3.39 -19.95
N LYS A 56 -3.29 -3.59 -20.07
CA LYS A 56 -2.66 -4.43 -21.09
C LYS A 56 -2.55 -5.91 -20.69
N GLY A 57 -2.98 -6.27 -19.49
CA GLY A 57 -3.06 -7.64 -18.99
C GLY A 57 -1.71 -8.26 -18.61
N VAL A 58 -0.67 -7.46 -18.35
CA VAL A 58 0.68 -7.96 -18.01
C VAL A 58 1.00 -7.91 -16.52
N VAL A 59 0.20 -7.19 -15.73
CA VAL A 59 0.26 -7.18 -14.27
C VAL A 59 -1.17 -7.17 -13.70
N SER A 60 -1.30 -7.50 -12.41
CA SER A 60 -2.53 -7.27 -11.64
C SER A 60 -2.24 -6.26 -10.55
N PHE A 61 -3.14 -5.30 -10.33
CA PHE A 61 -3.04 -4.37 -9.22
C PHE A 61 -4.01 -4.78 -8.10
N ARG A 62 -3.55 -4.72 -6.84
CA ARG A 62 -4.39 -4.95 -5.68
C ARG A 62 -4.18 -3.83 -4.67
N GLU A 63 -5.28 -3.22 -4.26
CA GLU A 63 -5.28 -2.27 -3.15
C GLU A 63 -5.64 -3.02 -1.86
N GLU A 64 -4.80 -2.84 -0.82
CA GLU A 64 -5.06 -3.35 0.52
C GLU A 64 -5.01 -2.19 1.51
N VAL A 65 -6.13 -1.95 2.20
CA VAL A 65 -6.24 -0.90 3.22
C VAL A 65 -6.05 -1.52 4.60
N SER A 66 -4.95 -1.18 5.27
CA SER A 66 -4.71 -1.56 6.67
C SER A 66 -5.06 -0.40 7.60
N ARG A 67 -5.85 -0.66 8.64
CA ARG A 67 -6.20 0.32 9.67
C ARG A 67 -5.55 -0.07 10.99
N PHE A 68 -4.86 0.87 11.61
CA PHE A 68 -4.21 0.69 12.89
C PHE A 68 -4.83 1.64 13.91
N PHE A 69 -5.03 1.15 15.13
CA PHE A 69 -5.52 1.93 16.26
C PHE A 69 -4.44 1.93 17.34
N LYS A 70 -4.22 3.09 17.95
CA LYS A 70 -3.32 3.26 19.09
C LYS A 70 -4.05 4.08 20.14
N LEU A 71 -3.83 3.76 21.42
CA LEU A 71 -4.26 4.64 22.50
C LEU A 71 -3.63 6.02 22.31
N THR A 72 -4.45 7.05 22.51
CA THR A 72 -3.96 8.41 22.69
C THR A 72 -3.21 8.49 24.03
N THR A 73 -2.47 9.58 24.26
CA THR A 73 -1.83 9.81 25.57
C THR A 73 -2.86 9.72 26.71
N GLU A 74 -4.04 10.30 26.51
CA GLU A 74 -5.15 10.27 27.46
C GLU A 74 -5.72 8.85 27.62
N GLY A 75 -5.94 8.14 26.51
CA GLY A 75 -6.40 6.75 26.55
C GLY A 75 -5.41 5.80 27.24
N GLN A 76 -4.11 6.05 27.11
CA GLN A 76 -3.08 5.31 27.84
C GLN A 76 -3.16 5.61 29.34
N LYS A 77 -3.25 6.90 29.70
CA LYS A 77 -3.45 7.32 31.10
C LYS A 77 -4.68 6.65 31.72
N TYR A 78 -5.79 6.58 30.99
CA TYR A 78 -7.02 5.96 31.50
C TYR A 78 -6.96 4.44 31.55
N ALA A 79 -6.18 3.81 30.68
CA ALA A 79 -5.91 2.38 30.77
C ALA A 79 -5.07 2.04 32.02
N ASP A 80 -4.13 2.92 32.39
CA ASP A 80 -3.19 2.70 33.49
C ASP A 80 -3.76 3.15 34.86
N GLU A 81 -4.36 4.33 34.92
CA GLU A 81 -4.82 5.00 36.15
C GLU A 81 -6.34 4.93 36.35
N GLY A 82 -7.07 4.36 35.40
CA GLY A 82 -8.53 4.36 35.40
C GLY A 82 -9.15 5.67 34.91
N LEU A 83 -10.47 5.65 34.75
CA LEU A 83 -11.23 6.79 34.24
C LEU A 83 -11.24 7.97 35.26
N PRO A 84 -11.18 9.23 34.80
CA PRO A 84 -11.25 10.41 35.66
C PRO A 84 -12.49 10.40 36.56
N GLU A 85 -13.65 9.98 36.04
CA GLU A 85 -14.89 9.94 36.80
C GLU A 85 -14.82 8.96 37.98
N LYS A 86 -14.10 7.84 37.81
CA LYS A 86 -13.87 6.89 38.91
C LYS A 86 -12.95 7.47 39.98
N GLN A 87 -11.85 8.11 39.56
CA GLN A 87 -10.93 8.77 40.48
C GLN A 87 -11.64 9.86 41.29
N LEU A 88 -12.54 10.62 40.66
CA LEU A 88 -13.33 11.65 41.34
C LEU A 88 -14.30 11.07 42.38
N ILE A 89 -14.96 9.95 42.09
CA ILE A 89 -15.86 9.28 43.05
C ILE A 89 -15.07 8.77 44.25
N GLU A 90 -13.91 8.14 44.03
CA GLU A 90 -13.05 7.64 45.11
C GLU A 90 -12.52 8.79 45.99
N ALA A 91 -12.08 9.89 45.37
CA ALA A 91 -11.60 11.06 46.08
C ALA A 91 -12.70 11.79 46.88
N ALA A 92 -13.96 11.72 46.45
CA ALA A 92 -15.10 12.32 47.14
C ALA A 92 -15.69 11.42 48.25
N ALA A 93 -15.32 10.14 48.28
CA ALA A 93 -15.81 9.16 49.26
C ALA A 93 -14.88 8.97 50.47
N GLY A 94 -13.71 9.63 50.49
CA GLY A 94 -12.75 9.65 51.60
C GLY A 94 -12.72 10.99 52.32
#